data_AF-A0A1G6KFI7-F1
#
_entry.id   AF-A0A1G6KFI7-F1
#
_cell.length_a   1.000
_cell.length_b   1.000
_cell.length_c   1.000
_cell.angle_alpha   90.00
_cell.angle_beta   90.00
_cell.angle_gamma   90.00
#
_symmetry.space_group_name_H-M   'P 1'
#
loop_
_entity.id
_entity.type
_entity.pdbx_description
1 polymer ?
#
loop_
_entity_poly.entity_id
_entity_poly.type
_entity_poly.pdbx_seq_one_letter_code
_entity_poly.pdbx_strand_id
1 'polypeptide(L)'
;MVIHWVLVVRYELMKRFGYYITESSEHNAEYHPYFIKSKYPELIEKFNIPLDEYPRRCENQIEEWEEMRDELVKNEELKHERTHEYASYIMEAMETGKPYKIGGNVLNTGLIENLPQKAVVEVPCLVDRSGISPCQVGELPEQLAALNRTNINVHLMTIKAALEKKKEYIYQAALLDPHTASELSIDDTINLCDDLIEAHGDWLPEYK
;
A
#
# COMPACT_ATOMS: atom_id res chain seq x y z
N MET A 1 -17.25 -20.97 11.20
CA MET A 1 -16.13 -20.66 12.12
C MET A 1 -14.87 -20.44 11.28
N VAL A 2 -14.80 -19.31 10.54
CA VAL A 2 -13.80 -19.06 9.47
C VAL A 2 -12.92 -17.83 9.78
N ILE A 3 -13.25 -17.07 10.82
CA ILE A 3 -12.60 -15.78 11.16
C ILE A 3 -11.14 -15.96 11.64
N HIS A 4 -10.74 -17.16 12.06
CA HIS A 4 -9.42 -17.39 12.67
C HIS A 4 -8.26 -17.45 11.66
N TRP A 5 -8.52 -17.60 10.36
CA TRP A 5 -7.48 -17.96 9.38
C TRP A 5 -6.86 -16.79 8.61
N VAL A 6 -7.49 -15.61 8.57
CA VAL A 6 -7.05 -14.49 7.69
C VAL A 6 -6.41 -13.33 8.46
N LEU A 7 -6.40 -13.36 9.81
CA LEU A 7 -6.05 -12.20 10.64
C LEU A 7 -4.76 -12.37 11.46
N VAL A 8 -3.97 -13.41 11.21
CA VAL A 8 -2.90 -13.84 12.15
C VAL A 8 -1.78 -12.80 12.24
N VAL A 9 -1.32 -12.24 11.11
CA VAL A 9 -0.28 -11.21 11.07
C VAL A 9 -0.74 -9.93 11.79
N ARG A 10 -1.92 -9.42 11.43
CA ARG A 10 -2.51 -8.23 12.07
C ARG A 10 -2.67 -8.43 13.58
N TYR A 11 -3.12 -9.61 14.01
CA TYR A 11 -3.28 -9.92 15.42
C TYR A 11 -1.93 -9.90 16.14
N GLU A 12 -0.89 -10.49 15.55
CA GLU A 12 0.44 -10.49 16.14
C GLU A 12 0.99 -9.06 16.25
N LEU A 13 0.88 -8.25 15.20
CA LEU A 13 1.27 -6.84 15.24
C LEU A 13 0.47 -6.05 16.30
N MET A 14 -0.85 -6.22 16.36
CA MET A 14 -1.70 -5.58 17.38
C MET A 14 -1.26 -5.98 18.79
N LYS A 15 -0.95 -7.26 19.01
CA LYS A 15 -0.47 -7.77 20.30
C LYS A 15 0.88 -7.18 20.71
N ARG A 16 1.78 -6.90 19.75
CA ARG A 16 3.12 -6.34 20.03
C ARG A 16 3.15 -4.82 20.11
N PHE A 17 2.36 -4.13 19.30
CA PHE A 17 2.40 -2.67 19.16
C PHE A 17 1.22 -1.94 19.82
N GLY A 18 0.18 -2.68 20.25
CA GLY A 18 -0.87 -2.21 21.14
C GLY A 18 -2.05 -1.50 20.47
N TYR A 19 -2.12 -1.48 19.15
CA TYR A 19 -3.17 -0.78 18.39
C TYR A 19 -3.78 -1.67 17.31
N TYR A 20 -5.06 -1.45 17.03
CA TYR A 20 -5.76 -2.14 15.96
C TYR A 20 -5.24 -1.68 14.60
N ILE A 21 -5.03 -2.63 13.69
CA ILE A 21 -4.54 -2.39 12.34
C ILE A 21 -5.68 -2.59 11.36
N THR A 22 -5.93 -1.56 10.54
CA THR A 22 -7.01 -1.56 9.54
C THR A 22 -6.65 -2.41 8.33
N GLU A 23 -5.40 -2.35 7.90
CA GLU A 23 -4.87 -3.07 6.73
C GLU A 23 -4.88 -4.61 6.92
N SER A 24 -4.91 -5.34 5.81
CA SER A 24 -4.96 -6.80 5.69
C SER A 24 -3.67 -7.49 6.20
N SER A 25 -3.76 -8.78 6.53
CA SER A 25 -2.60 -9.56 6.97
C SER A 25 -1.58 -9.79 5.86
N GLU A 26 -2.05 -9.94 4.62
CA GLU A 26 -1.23 -10.08 3.41
C GLU A 26 -0.27 -8.89 3.28
N HIS A 27 -0.81 -7.68 3.18
CA HIS A 27 0.00 -6.46 3.03
C HIS A 27 0.88 -6.17 4.25
N ASN A 28 0.39 -6.42 5.47
CA ASN A 28 1.21 -6.24 6.66
C ASN A 28 2.42 -7.18 6.72
N ALA A 29 2.33 -8.37 6.10
CA ALA A 29 3.45 -9.31 6.02
C ALA A 29 4.58 -8.79 5.12
N GLU A 30 4.25 -7.98 4.12
CA GLU A 30 5.19 -7.36 3.18
C GLU A 30 5.86 -6.11 3.79
N TYR A 31 5.08 -5.22 4.41
CA TYR A 31 5.59 -3.95 4.97
C TYR A 31 6.48 -4.12 6.20
N HIS A 32 6.46 -5.29 6.85
CA HIS A 32 7.16 -5.52 8.11
C HIS A 32 8.14 -6.69 7.98
N PRO A 33 9.40 -6.52 8.44
CA PRO A 33 10.47 -7.49 8.20
C PRO A 33 10.43 -8.66 9.20
N TYR A 34 9.26 -9.09 9.65
CA TYR A 34 9.11 -10.07 10.73
C TYR A 34 8.56 -11.41 10.28
N PHE A 35 7.93 -11.46 9.10
CA PHE A 35 7.00 -12.52 8.73
C PHE A 35 7.49 -13.37 7.57
N ILE A 36 7.91 -12.74 6.47
CA ILE A 36 8.48 -13.40 5.31
C ILE A 36 9.99 -13.45 5.52
N LYS A 37 10.55 -14.65 5.66
CA LYS A 37 11.96 -14.86 6.06
C LYS A 37 12.50 -16.16 5.46
N SER A 38 13.58 -16.08 4.67
CA SER A 38 14.23 -17.26 4.12
C SER A 38 14.79 -18.19 5.21
N LYS A 39 15.32 -17.59 6.30
CA LYS A 39 15.85 -18.33 7.45
C LYS A 39 14.76 -18.97 8.33
N TYR A 40 13.53 -18.47 8.27
CA TYR A 40 12.41 -18.91 9.10
C TYR A 40 11.19 -19.22 8.23
N PRO A 41 11.30 -20.18 7.28
CA PRO A 41 10.24 -20.46 6.32
C PRO A 41 8.94 -20.97 6.99
N GLU A 42 9.04 -21.53 8.20
CA GLU A 42 7.89 -21.98 8.99
C GLU A 42 6.94 -20.83 9.38
N LEU A 43 7.41 -19.58 9.32
CA LEU A 43 6.58 -18.41 9.62
C LEU A 43 5.47 -18.21 8.58
N ILE A 44 5.70 -18.61 7.32
CA ILE A 44 4.69 -18.53 6.26
C ILE A 44 3.47 -19.37 6.63
N GLU A 45 3.68 -20.63 6.99
CA GLU A 45 2.60 -21.53 7.42
C GLU A 45 1.98 -21.07 8.74
N LYS A 46 2.81 -20.72 9.72
CA LYS A 46 2.37 -20.27 11.05
C LYS A 46 1.44 -19.06 10.99
N PHE A 47 1.74 -18.09 10.12
CA PHE A 47 0.96 -16.87 9.97
C PHE A 47 -0.01 -16.89 8.79
N ASN A 48 -0.07 -18.02 8.07
CA ASN A 48 -0.93 -18.22 6.89
C ASN A 48 -0.76 -17.11 5.85
N ILE A 49 0.48 -16.84 5.45
CA ILE A 49 0.83 -15.75 4.54
C ILE A 49 0.69 -16.24 3.09
N PRO A 50 -0.18 -15.63 2.27
CA PRO A 50 -0.44 -16.10 0.92
C PRO A 50 0.52 -15.43 -0.07
N LEU A 51 1.71 -16.01 -0.26
CA LEU A 51 2.76 -15.43 -1.13
C LEU A 51 2.35 -15.27 -2.60
N ASP A 52 1.44 -16.11 -3.10
CA ASP A 52 1.00 -16.10 -4.50
C ASP A 52 -0.37 -15.41 -4.71
N GLU A 53 -0.87 -14.69 -3.70
CA GLU A 53 -2.21 -14.08 -3.79
C GLU A 53 -2.30 -13.02 -4.90
N TYR A 54 -1.28 -12.16 -5.02
CA TYR A 54 -1.29 -11.12 -6.05
C TYR A 54 -1.29 -11.69 -7.48
N PRO A 55 -0.38 -12.62 -7.88
CA PRO A 55 -0.45 -13.28 -9.18
C PRO A 55 -1.80 -13.96 -9.44
N ARG A 56 -2.34 -14.69 -8.45
CA ARG A 56 -3.64 -15.35 -8.57
C ARG A 56 -4.78 -14.36 -8.80
N ARG A 57 -4.76 -13.21 -8.11
CA ARG A 57 -5.74 -12.13 -8.34
C ARG A 57 -5.62 -11.52 -9.73
N CYS A 58 -4.41 -11.44 -10.30
CA CYS A 58 -4.22 -10.96 -11.67
C CYS A 58 -4.81 -11.93 -12.69
N GLU A 59 -4.56 -13.24 -12.55
CA GLU A 59 -5.13 -14.28 -13.42
C GLU A 59 -6.66 -14.22 -13.41
N ASN A 60 -7.26 -14.23 -12.21
CA ASN A 60 -8.71 -14.12 -12.06
C ASN A 60 -9.27 -12.83 -12.68
N GLN A 61 -8.63 -11.67 -12.45
CA GLN A 61 -9.12 -10.40 -13.01
C GLN A 61 -9.09 -10.36 -14.54
N ILE A 62 -8.10 -10.99 -15.17
CA ILE A 62 -8.01 -11.08 -16.63
C ILE A 62 -9.13 -11.97 -17.18
N GLU A 63 -9.36 -13.12 -16.55
CA GLU A 63 -10.46 -14.03 -16.92
C GLU A 63 -11.83 -13.37 -16.73
N GLU A 64 -12.08 -12.80 -15.55
CA GLU A 64 -13.33 -12.14 -15.20
C GLU A 64 -13.61 -10.90 -16.07
N TRP A 65 -12.58 -10.22 -16.58
CA TRP A 65 -12.76 -9.06 -17.45
C TRP A 65 -13.46 -9.41 -18.76
N GLU A 66 -13.11 -10.53 -19.39
CA GLU A 66 -13.73 -10.93 -20.65
C GLU A 66 -15.20 -11.29 -20.47
N GLU A 67 -15.52 -11.99 -19.38
CA GLU A 67 -16.89 -12.33 -18.99
C GLU A 67 -17.68 -11.07 -18.68
N MET A 68 -17.15 -10.18 -17.82
CA MET A 68 -17.81 -8.94 -17.43
C MET A 68 -18.05 -8.01 -18.63
N ARG A 69 -17.11 -7.92 -19.58
CA ARG A 69 -17.33 -7.18 -20.83
C ARG A 69 -18.55 -7.72 -21.58
N ASP A 70 -18.63 -9.03 -21.75
CA ASP A 70 -19.71 -9.67 -22.49
C ASP A 70 -21.06 -9.51 -21.78
N GLU A 71 -21.08 -9.67 -20.46
CA GLU A 71 -22.27 -9.43 -19.62
C GLU A 71 -22.75 -7.99 -19.69
N LEU A 72 -21.85 -7.00 -19.70
CA LEU A 72 -22.24 -5.58 -19.78
C LEU A 72 -22.74 -5.19 -21.18
N VAL A 73 -22.09 -5.66 -22.24
CA VAL A 73 -22.42 -5.24 -23.62
C VAL A 73 -23.66 -5.95 -24.17
N LYS A 74 -23.91 -7.20 -23.77
CA LYS A 74 -25.03 -8.02 -24.28
C LYS A 74 -26.30 -7.94 -23.43
N ASN A 75 -26.27 -7.26 -22.28
CA ASN A 75 -27.40 -7.15 -21.38
C ASN A 75 -28.33 -5.99 -21.76
N GLU A 76 -29.49 -6.31 -22.35
CA GLU A 76 -30.53 -5.34 -22.71
C GLU A 76 -31.24 -4.70 -21.48
N GLU A 77 -31.12 -5.32 -20.30
CA GLU A 77 -31.64 -4.82 -19.02
C GLU A 77 -30.53 -4.48 -18.02
N LEU A 78 -29.46 -3.82 -18.49
CA LEU A 78 -28.32 -3.44 -17.64
C LEU A 78 -28.80 -2.69 -16.39
N LYS A 79 -28.57 -3.29 -15.22
CA LYS A 79 -28.82 -2.71 -13.90
C LYS A 79 -27.49 -2.57 -13.18
N HIS A 80 -27.36 -1.53 -12.37
CA HIS A 80 -26.21 -1.38 -11.48
C HIS A 80 -26.68 -1.05 -10.07
N GLU A 81 -25.92 -1.54 -9.10
CA GLU A 81 -26.01 -1.09 -7.71
C GLU A 81 -24.71 -0.37 -7.37
N ARG A 82 -24.80 0.68 -6.56
CA ARG A 82 -23.62 1.42 -6.15
C ARG A 82 -22.77 0.54 -5.23
N THR A 83 -21.50 0.37 -5.55
CA THR A 83 -20.56 -0.35 -4.69
C THR A 83 -20.23 0.46 -3.45
N HIS A 84 -19.49 -0.15 -2.51
CA HIS A 84 -18.98 0.54 -1.32
C HIS A 84 -17.72 1.37 -1.57
N GLU A 85 -17.24 1.43 -2.82
CA GLU A 85 -16.03 2.15 -3.20
C GLU A 85 -16.22 3.67 -3.14
N TYR A 86 -15.23 4.37 -2.59
CA TYR A 86 -15.35 5.79 -2.26
C TYR A 86 -15.54 6.70 -3.46
N ALA A 87 -15.08 6.34 -4.67
CA ALA A 87 -15.09 7.21 -5.84
C ALA A 87 -16.47 7.83 -6.13
N SER A 88 -17.51 7.00 -6.16
CA SER A 88 -18.87 7.48 -6.43
C SER A 88 -19.41 8.37 -5.31
N TYR A 89 -19.05 8.11 -4.05
CA TYR A 89 -19.45 8.91 -2.88
C TYR A 89 -18.73 10.25 -2.81
N ILE A 90 -17.45 10.29 -3.20
CA ILE A 90 -16.68 11.52 -3.35
C ILE A 90 -17.36 12.42 -4.38
N MET A 91 -17.67 11.89 -5.56
CA MET A 91 -18.34 12.65 -6.63
C MET A 91 -19.71 13.17 -6.20
N GLU A 92 -20.55 12.33 -5.59
CA GLU A 92 -21.86 12.76 -5.09
C GLU A 92 -21.74 13.85 -4.02
N ALA A 93 -20.81 13.71 -3.08
CA ALA A 93 -20.63 14.68 -2.00
C ALA A 93 -20.19 16.05 -2.53
N MET A 94 -19.28 16.06 -3.51
CA MET A 94 -18.83 17.30 -4.16
C MET A 94 -19.94 17.97 -4.98
N GLU A 95 -20.75 17.20 -5.71
CA GLU A 95 -21.83 17.75 -6.53
C GLU A 95 -23.01 18.24 -5.67
N THR A 96 -23.48 17.38 -4.76
CA THR A 96 -24.71 17.63 -4.00
C THR A 96 -24.49 18.47 -2.73
N GLY A 97 -23.24 18.53 -2.25
CA GLY A 97 -22.91 19.13 -0.96
C GLY A 97 -23.37 18.31 0.25
N LYS A 98 -23.83 17.07 0.06
CA LYS A 98 -24.11 16.13 1.16
C LYS A 98 -22.78 15.55 1.66
N PRO A 99 -22.35 15.86 2.90
CA PRO A 99 -21.02 15.47 3.34
C PRO A 99 -20.83 13.95 3.43
N TYR A 100 -19.65 13.47 3.07
CA TYR A 100 -19.26 12.06 3.17
C TYR A 100 -17.87 11.92 3.79
N LYS A 101 -17.66 10.89 4.62
CA LYS A 101 -16.38 10.64 5.31
C LYS A 101 -15.66 9.47 4.65
N ILE A 102 -14.37 9.65 4.37
CA ILE A 102 -13.49 8.62 3.81
C ILE A 102 -12.17 8.52 4.59
N GLY A 103 -11.45 7.41 4.41
CA GLY A 103 -9.98 7.41 4.54
C GLY A 103 -9.37 7.96 3.24
N GLY A 104 -8.54 8.99 3.33
CA GLY A 104 -7.98 9.67 2.16
C GLY A 104 -6.48 9.79 2.25
N ASN A 105 -5.79 9.46 1.16
CA ASN A 105 -4.35 9.64 0.98
C ASN A 105 -4.07 11.09 0.55
N VAL A 106 -3.43 11.86 1.42
CA VAL A 106 -3.19 13.30 1.21
C VAL A 106 -1.79 13.69 1.68
N LEU A 107 -1.27 14.81 1.17
CA LEU A 107 0.02 15.34 1.63
C LEU A 107 -0.07 15.71 3.12
N ASN A 108 0.92 15.30 3.90
CA ASN A 108 0.95 15.57 5.33
C ASN A 108 1.30 17.04 5.64
N THR A 109 0.34 17.94 5.58
CA THR A 109 0.56 19.37 5.93
C THR A 109 0.50 19.63 7.44
N GLY A 110 1.03 18.71 8.25
CA GLY A 110 0.90 18.71 9.71
C GLY A 110 -0.32 17.94 10.24
N LEU A 111 -0.89 17.03 9.42
CA LEU A 111 -2.04 16.20 9.79
C LEU A 111 -1.65 15.13 10.81
N ILE A 112 -0.48 14.51 10.59
CA ILE A 112 0.20 13.63 11.55
C ILE A 112 1.52 14.29 11.91
N GLU A 113 1.61 14.80 13.14
CA GLU A 113 2.63 15.77 13.57
C GLU A 113 4.04 15.19 13.60
N ASN A 114 4.19 13.92 13.99
CA ASN A 114 5.47 13.22 14.10
C ASN A 114 5.82 12.36 12.87
N LEU A 115 5.21 12.65 11.71
CA LEU A 115 5.59 12.14 10.39
C LEU A 115 6.08 13.28 9.47
N PRO A 116 6.95 13.01 8.49
CA PRO A 116 7.46 14.05 7.58
C PRO A 116 6.35 14.77 6.81
N GLN A 117 6.44 16.09 6.66
CA GLN A 117 5.43 16.86 5.92
C GLN A 117 5.39 16.57 4.42
N LYS A 118 6.51 16.08 3.87
CA LYS A 118 6.65 15.68 2.47
C LYS A 118 6.07 14.29 2.17
N ALA A 119 5.57 13.58 3.17
CA ALA A 119 4.96 12.26 2.99
C ALA A 119 3.47 12.38 2.65
N VAL A 120 2.96 11.45 1.85
CA VAL A 120 1.51 11.20 1.76
C VAL A 120 1.12 10.32 2.94
N VAL A 121 0.05 10.70 3.63
CA VAL A 121 -0.51 9.98 4.77
C VAL A 121 -1.99 9.69 4.51
N GLU A 122 -2.47 8.56 5.01
CA GLU A 122 -3.89 8.25 5.00
C GLU A 122 -4.53 8.72 6.30
N VAL A 123 -5.47 9.67 6.19
CA VAL A 123 -6.20 10.23 7.34
C VAL A 123 -7.70 10.32 7.03
N PRO A 124 -8.55 10.45 8.07
CA PRO A 124 -9.96 10.77 7.84
C PRO A 124 -10.10 12.07 7.06
N CYS A 125 -10.91 12.07 6.01
CA CYS A 125 -11.24 13.25 5.23
C CYS A 125 -12.76 13.43 5.19
N LEU A 126 -13.21 14.68 5.33
CA LEU A 126 -14.58 15.08 5.07
C LEU A 126 -14.66 15.62 3.63
N VAL A 127 -15.59 15.09 2.84
CA VAL A 127 -15.82 15.51 1.46
C VAL A 127 -17.17 16.19 1.38
N ASP A 128 -17.21 17.38 0.80
CA ASP A 128 -18.44 18.12 0.47
C ASP A 128 -18.23 19.00 -0.77
N ARG A 129 -19.12 19.96 -1.02
CA ARG A 129 -19.06 20.86 -2.17
C ARG A 129 -17.77 21.70 -2.25
N SER A 130 -17.10 21.91 -1.12
CA SER A 130 -15.83 22.64 -1.04
C SER A 130 -14.63 21.77 -1.42
N GLY A 131 -14.85 20.47 -1.64
CA GLY A 131 -13.81 19.49 -1.96
C GLY A 131 -13.49 18.58 -0.79
N ILE A 132 -12.23 18.15 -0.71
CA ILE A 132 -11.73 17.22 0.30
C ILE A 132 -11.05 18.02 1.40
N SER A 133 -11.53 17.86 2.63
CA SER A 133 -10.98 18.47 3.84
C SER A 133 -10.36 17.39 4.74
N PRO A 134 -9.03 17.24 4.77
CA PRO A 134 -8.37 16.31 5.67
C PRO A 134 -8.49 16.72 7.14
N CYS A 135 -8.64 15.74 8.03
CA CYS A 135 -8.73 15.96 9.46
C CYS A 135 -7.37 15.72 10.15
N GLN A 136 -7.01 16.62 11.08
CA GLN A 136 -5.81 16.45 11.91
C GLN A 136 -5.98 15.24 12.85
N VAL A 137 -4.93 14.43 12.94
CA VAL A 137 -4.84 13.24 13.81
C VAL A 137 -3.96 13.54 15.04
N GLY A 138 -2.96 14.41 14.89
CA GLY A 138 -1.97 14.71 15.92
C GLY A 138 -0.76 13.77 15.85
N GLU A 139 -0.06 13.57 16.96
CA GLU A 139 1.04 12.60 17.03
C GLU A 139 0.52 11.16 17.09
N LEU A 140 1.09 10.28 16.27
CA LEU A 140 0.96 8.84 16.49
C LEU A 140 1.80 8.43 17.70
N PRO A 141 1.43 7.35 18.42
CA PRO A 141 2.33 6.69 19.35
C PRO A 141 3.69 6.41 18.68
N GLU A 142 4.78 6.70 19.38
CA GLU A 142 6.12 6.77 18.78
C GLU A 142 6.54 5.47 18.07
N GLN A 143 6.19 4.31 18.62
CA GLN A 143 6.47 3.02 17.98
C GLN A 143 5.73 2.84 16.66
N LEU A 144 4.52 3.39 16.52
CA LEU A 144 3.75 3.32 15.27
C LEU A 144 4.26 4.35 14.26
N ALA A 145 4.62 5.55 14.73
CA ALA A 145 5.27 6.54 13.89
C ALA A 145 6.59 5.99 13.33
N ALA A 146 7.37 5.27 14.14
CA ALA A 146 8.59 4.61 13.72
C ALA A 146 8.34 3.56 12.61
N LEU A 147 7.34 2.70 12.75
CA LEU A 147 6.95 1.72 11.70
C LEU A 147 6.54 2.40 10.39
N ASN A 148 5.85 3.53 10.47
CA ASN A 148 5.49 4.29 9.27
C ASN A 148 6.72 4.94 8.63
N ARG A 149 7.62 5.51 9.43
CA ARG A 149 8.82 6.19 8.94
C ARG A 149 9.77 5.25 8.20
N THR A 150 9.88 3.98 8.59
CA THR A 150 10.73 3.01 7.86
C THR A 150 10.27 2.86 6.40
N ASN A 151 8.97 2.85 6.15
CA ASN A 151 8.40 2.74 4.80
C ASN A 151 8.37 4.10 4.06
N ILE A 152 8.05 5.20 4.75
CA ILE A 152 8.08 6.56 4.18
C ILE A 152 9.45 6.90 3.59
N ASN A 153 10.53 6.46 4.23
CA ASN A 153 11.89 6.69 3.73
C ASN A 153 12.10 6.12 2.32
N VAL A 154 11.58 4.91 2.07
CA VAL A 154 11.62 4.25 0.75
C VAL A 154 10.87 5.10 -0.27
N HIS A 155 9.62 5.47 0.03
CA HIS A 155 8.78 6.25 -0.89
C HIS A 155 9.44 7.56 -1.31
N LEU A 156 10.00 8.29 -0.34
CA LEU A 156 10.65 9.57 -0.60
C LEU A 156 11.91 9.42 -1.46
N MET A 157 12.68 8.35 -1.26
CA MET A 157 13.85 8.06 -2.09
C MET A 157 13.45 7.60 -3.50
N THR A 158 12.40 6.80 -3.65
CA THR A 158 11.85 6.41 -4.95
C THR A 158 11.37 7.62 -5.75
N ILE A 159 10.64 8.55 -5.12
CA ILE A 159 10.24 9.82 -5.76
C ILE A 159 11.47 10.62 -6.19
N LYS A 160 12.49 10.70 -5.32
CA LYS A 160 13.74 11.41 -5.64
C LYS A 160 14.47 10.77 -6.81
N ALA A 161 14.51 9.44 -6.87
CA ALA A 161 15.08 8.70 -7.99
C ALA A 161 14.37 9.05 -9.29
N ALA A 162 13.03 8.98 -9.31
CA ALA A 162 12.24 9.29 -10.50
C ALA A 162 12.43 10.75 -10.99
N LEU A 163 12.53 11.72 -10.08
CA LEU A 163 12.70 13.14 -10.41
C LEU A 163 14.12 13.48 -10.88
N GLU A 164 15.15 12.96 -10.20
CA GLU A 164 16.55 13.26 -10.54
C GLU A 164 17.15 12.30 -11.57
N LYS A 165 16.46 11.19 -11.85
CA LYS A 165 16.88 10.11 -12.76
C LYS A 165 18.28 9.58 -12.44
N LYS A 166 18.58 9.39 -11.16
CA LYS A 166 19.84 8.81 -10.67
C LYS A 166 19.61 7.39 -10.18
N LYS A 167 20.35 6.43 -10.75
CA LYS A 167 20.24 5.02 -10.39
C LYS A 167 20.58 4.78 -8.92
N GLU A 168 21.52 5.55 -8.36
CA GLU A 168 21.93 5.42 -6.96
C GLU A 168 20.80 5.69 -5.97
N TYR A 169 19.81 6.50 -6.33
CA TYR A 169 18.64 6.74 -5.46
C TYR A 169 17.65 5.58 -5.47
N ILE A 170 17.62 4.77 -6.54
CA ILE A 170 16.88 3.51 -6.55
C ILE A 170 17.52 2.55 -5.55
N TYR A 171 18.85 2.40 -5.61
CA TYR A 171 19.58 1.54 -4.68
C TYR A 171 19.38 1.98 -3.23
N GLN A 172 19.47 3.27 -2.97
CA GLN A 172 19.24 3.82 -1.63
C GLN A 172 17.81 3.57 -1.15
N ALA A 173 16.81 3.67 -2.03
CA ALA A 173 15.43 3.33 -1.67
C ALA A 173 15.30 1.84 -1.29
N ALA A 174 15.84 0.94 -2.11
CA ALA A 174 15.80 -0.51 -1.85
C ALA A 174 16.58 -0.91 -0.58
N LEU A 175 17.74 -0.29 -0.33
CA LEU A 175 18.53 -0.52 0.89
C LEU A 175 17.84 -0.01 2.17
N LEU A 176 16.90 0.92 2.04
CA LEU A 176 16.08 1.42 3.16
C LEU A 176 14.81 0.60 3.37
N ASP A 177 14.44 -0.26 2.41
CA ASP A 177 13.28 -1.12 2.55
C ASP A 177 13.49 -2.15 3.67
N PRO A 178 12.60 -2.22 4.68
CA PRO A 178 12.80 -3.07 5.83
C PRO A 178 12.95 -4.54 5.48
N HIS A 179 12.16 -5.04 4.54
CA HIS A 179 12.17 -6.46 4.19
C HIS A 179 13.43 -6.81 3.42
N THR A 180 13.76 -6.04 2.39
CA THR A 180 14.98 -6.16 1.57
C THR A 180 16.22 -6.14 2.46
N ALA A 181 16.37 -5.12 3.31
CA ALA A 181 17.51 -4.98 4.23
C ALA A 181 17.62 -6.12 5.24
N SER A 182 16.53 -6.86 5.47
CA SER A 182 16.50 -7.98 6.39
C SER A 182 16.84 -9.34 5.76
N GLU A 183 16.84 -9.42 4.43
CA GLU A 183 17.07 -10.67 3.68
C GLU A 183 18.33 -10.62 2.81
N LEU A 184 18.67 -9.47 2.22
CA LEU A 184 19.73 -9.35 1.21
C LEU A 184 20.96 -8.62 1.74
N SER A 185 22.11 -8.94 1.13
CA SER A 185 23.32 -8.12 1.29
C SER A 185 23.23 -6.84 0.45
N ILE A 186 24.17 -5.89 0.65
CA ILE A 186 24.24 -4.65 -0.13
C ILE A 186 24.42 -4.97 -1.62
N ASP A 187 25.37 -5.85 -1.95
CA ASP A 187 25.68 -6.20 -3.34
C ASP A 187 24.51 -6.93 -3.99
N ASP A 188 23.85 -7.85 -3.29
CA ASP A 188 22.67 -8.56 -3.80
C ASP A 188 21.50 -7.60 -4.06
N THR A 189 21.32 -6.60 -3.20
CA THR A 189 20.27 -5.59 -3.35
C THR A 189 20.52 -4.72 -4.59
N ILE A 190 21.77 -4.30 -4.81
CA ILE A 190 22.14 -3.51 -5.99
C ILE A 190 21.96 -4.34 -7.27
N ASN A 191 22.44 -5.58 -7.27
CA ASN A 191 22.28 -6.48 -8.42
C ASN A 191 20.80 -6.74 -8.73
N LEU A 192 19.96 -6.98 -7.72
CA LEU A 192 18.52 -7.10 -7.90
C LEU A 192 17.90 -5.85 -8.52
N CYS A 193 18.30 -4.66 -8.05
CA CYS A 193 17.82 -3.40 -8.66
C CYS A 193 18.24 -3.30 -10.12
N ASP A 194 19.46 -3.71 -10.46
CA ASP A 194 19.96 -3.70 -11.84
C ASP A 194 19.17 -4.63 -12.74
N ASP A 195 18.95 -5.87 -12.29
CA ASP A 195 18.14 -6.86 -13.00
C ASP A 195 16.71 -6.35 -13.21
N LEU A 196 16.11 -5.71 -12.20
CA LEU A 196 14.77 -5.13 -12.30
C LEU A 196 14.72 -3.95 -13.28
N ILE A 197 15.72 -3.08 -13.29
CA ILE A 197 15.78 -1.95 -14.24
C ILE A 197 15.91 -2.47 -15.67
N GLU A 198 16.77 -3.46 -15.91
CA GLU A 198 16.92 -4.10 -17.21
C GLU A 198 15.60 -4.77 -17.66
N ALA A 199 14.97 -5.53 -16.77
CA ALA A 199 13.72 -6.23 -17.08
C ALA A 199 12.56 -5.29 -17.43
N HIS A 200 12.47 -4.12 -16.79
CA HIS A 200 11.42 -3.14 -17.10
C HIS A 200 11.73 -2.31 -18.36
N GLY A 201 13.01 -2.17 -18.74
CA GLY A 201 13.42 -1.49 -19.98
C GLY A 201 12.73 -0.15 -20.19
N ASP A 202 12.08 0.00 -21.35
CA ASP A 202 11.42 1.25 -21.78
C ASP A 202 10.18 1.64 -20.95
N TRP A 203 9.75 0.82 -20.00
CA TRP A 203 8.69 1.19 -19.05
C TRP A 203 9.20 2.17 -17.99
N LEU A 204 10.52 2.25 -17.80
CA LEU A 204 11.18 3.19 -16.91
C LEU A 204 11.81 4.35 -17.68
N PRO A 205 11.95 5.54 -17.06
CA PRO A 205 12.78 6.59 -17.65
C PRO A 205 14.24 6.13 -17.71
N GLU A 206 14.99 6.66 -18.68
CA GLU A 206 16.44 6.44 -18.73
C GLU A 206 17.11 7.05 -17.48
N TYR A 207 17.62 6.16 -16.61
CA TYR A 207 18.37 6.51 -15.42
C TYR A 207 19.86 6.68 -15.74
N LYS A 208 20.48 7.63 -15.07
CA LYS A 208 21.91 7.96 -15.16
C LYS A 208 22.68 7.38 -13.99
#